data_AF-A0A942SDA3-F1
#
_entry.id   AF-A0A942SDA3-F1
#
_cell.length_a   1.000
_cell.length_b   1.000
_cell.length_c   1.000
_cell.angle_alpha   90.00
_cell.angle_beta   90.00
_cell.angle_gamma   90.00
#
_symmetry.space_group_name_H-M   'P 1'
#
loop_
_entity.id
_entity.type
_entity.pdbx_description
1 polymer ?
#
loop_
_entity_poly.entity_id
_entity_poly.type
_entity_poly.pdbx_seq_one_letter_code
_entity_poly.pdbx_strand_id
1 'polypeptide(L)'
;MKRIALFALAHIALVAIFPLAARAQSAAPTLKAEAVVTGDLVRIGDILENAGAKANLPVFKSPELGGNGTIQVHRVMEALRAHGILILDTRNLTEVLVSRASRSVTLSDLGRAVAEAAAKRYEIANASDLSVTFDRHMSALQVEPGVADAPRVVSIAVDQRNNRFEAVIDMPGSITLRRAPVRFTGTLVETAEVVTLARPIQRGEPIRESDIVVERLPRADVVSEAISKPEFVVNMAARRALRTGQTLRAADLMKPQIVSRDDAVTIVFKTRAVTLTLRGKAMGSGAEGETITVLNPQSKRQVQATITAPGVVTVTEAGPVTTASVNESR
;
A
#
# COMPACT_ATOMS: atom_id res chain seq x y z
N MET A 1 -99.90 -31.20 3.64
CA MET A 1 -100.38 -30.35 4.76
C MET A 1 -99.17 -29.78 5.51
N LYS A 2 -99.20 -28.47 5.76
CA LYS A 2 -98.44 -27.68 6.76
C LYS A 2 -96.89 -27.56 6.65
N ARG A 3 -96.50 -26.43 6.03
CA ARG A 3 -95.51 -25.40 6.41
C ARG A 3 -94.65 -25.66 7.67
N ILE A 4 -93.36 -25.28 7.61
CA ILE A 4 -92.77 -24.07 8.26
C ILE A 4 -91.25 -24.08 8.04
N ALA A 5 -90.73 -22.99 7.49
CA ALA A 5 -89.31 -22.62 7.48
C ALA A 5 -88.93 -21.95 8.81
N LEU A 6 -87.70 -22.11 9.31
CA LEU A 6 -86.91 -21.00 9.89
C LEU A 6 -85.52 -21.42 10.42
N PHE A 7 -84.59 -20.48 10.22
CA PHE A 7 -83.37 -20.15 10.97
C PHE A 7 -82.07 -20.93 10.77
N ALA A 8 -81.23 -20.31 9.93
CA ALA A 8 -79.79 -20.21 10.07
C ALA A 8 -79.36 -19.77 11.48
N LEU A 9 -78.33 -20.40 12.02
CA LEU A 9 -77.35 -19.75 12.88
C LEU A 9 -76.04 -20.53 12.79
N ALA A 10 -75.09 -19.97 12.04
CA ALA A 10 -73.70 -20.42 12.04
C ALA A 10 -73.09 -20.05 13.40
N HIS A 11 -72.57 -21.05 14.14
CA HIS A 11 -71.63 -20.81 15.24
C HIS A 11 -70.34 -21.55 14.91
N ILE A 12 -69.35 -20.74 14.58
CA ILE A 12 -67.95 -21.07 14.37
C ILE A 12 -67.39 -21.53 15.71
N ALA A 13 -67.09 -22.83 15.84
CA ALA A 13 -66.30 -23.37 16.94
C ALA A 13 -64.85 -23.54 16.45
N LEU A 14 -64.02 -22.64 16.95
CA LEU A 14 -62.58 -22.49 16.80
C LEU A 14 -61.83 -23.83 16.96
N VAL A 15 -61.34 -24.40 15.85
CA VAL A 15 -60.37 -25.51 15.87
C VAL A 15 -59.02 -24.92 16.26
N ALA A 16 -58.56 -25.26 17.46
CA ALA A 16 -57.21 -24.97 17.92
C ALA A 16 -56.21 -25.77 17.07
N ILE A 17 -55.58 -25.09 16.11
CA ILE A 17 -54.44 -25.62 15.35
C ILE A 17 -53.24 -25.59 16.31
N PHE A 18 -53.02 -26.68 17.03
CA PHE A 18 -51.71 -26.93 17.62
C PHE A 18 -50.71 -27.10 16.47
N PRO A 19 -49.61 -26.32 16.41
CA PRO A 19 -48.56 -26.61 15.45
C PRO A 19 -47.99 -27.96 15.84
N LEU A 20 -48.23 -28.96 14.99
CA LEU A 20 -47.57 -30.25 15.07
C LEU A 20 -46.08 -29.96 14.97
N ALA A 21 -45.38 -30.02 16.11
CA ALA A 21 -43.95 -29.94 16.17
C ALA A 21 -43.42 -30.98 15.18
N ALA A 22 -42.82 -30.51 14.09
CA ALA A 22 -42.13 -31.36 13.14
C ALA A 22 -41.12 -32.17 13.96
N ARG A 23 -41.43 -33.46 14.17
CA ARG A 23 -40.44 -34.42 14.65
C ARG A 23 -39.30 -34.33 13.65
N ALA A 24 -38.16 -33.78 14.08
CA ALA A 24 -36.92 -33.93 13.35
C ALA A 24 -36.72 -35.45 13.19
N GLN A 25 -37.00 -35.95 11.99
CA GLN A 25 -36.69 -37.31 11.59
C GLN A 25 -35.19 -37.45 11.80
N SER A 26 -34.76 -38.12 12.87
CA SER A 26 -33.34 -38.39 13.10
C SER A 26 -32.89 -39.36 12.03
N ALA A 27 -32.43 -38.81 10.90
CA ALA A 27 -31.64 -39.55 9.95
C ALA A 27 -30.46 -40.18 10.70
N ALA A 28 -30.14 -41.44 10.39
CA ALA A 28 -29.02 -42.12 11.03
C ALA A 28 -27.75 -41.28 10.86
N PRO A 29 -26.88 -41.19 11.88
CA PRO A 29 -25.64 -40.45 11.76
C PRO A 29 -24.77 -41.11 10.69
N THR A 30 -24.36 -40.33 9.70
CA THR A 30 -23.57 -40.82 8.56
C THR A 30 -22.17 -40.23 8.60
N LEU A 31 -21.18 -41.03 8.23
CA LEU A 31 -19.78 -40.61 8.25
C LEU A 31 -19.46 -39.74 7.02
N LYS A 32 -18.78 -38.62 7.23
CA LYS A 32 -18.24 -37.78 6.15
C LYS A 32 -16.88 -38.32 5.69
N ALA A 33 -16.62 -38.24 4.38
CA ALA A 33 -15.31 -38.58 3.82
C ALA A 33 -14.24 -37.50 4.11
N GLU A 34 -14.68 -36.24 4.13
CA GLU A 34 -13.85 -35.08 4.46
C GLU A 34 -14.49 -34.26 5.58
N ALA A 35 -13.69 -33.86 6.56
CA ALA A 35 -14.11 -33.04 7.69
C ALA A 35 -13.20 -31.81 7.81
N VAL A 36 -13.79 -30.62 7.66
CA VAL A 36 -13.08 -29.34 7.84
C VAL A 36 -13.30 -28.86 9.28
N VAL A 37 -12.21 -28.71 10.02
CA VAL A 37 -12.23 -28.34 11.45
C VAL A 37 -11.63 -26.96 11.63
N THR A 38 -12.23 -26.14 12.50
CA THR A 38 -11.73 -24.79 12.80
C THR A 38 -10.95 -24.73 14.13
N GLY A 39 -11.26 -25.62 15.08
CA GLY A 39 -10.66 -25.67 16.41
C GLY A 39 -9.52 -26.69 16.59
N ASP A 40 -8.97 -26.72 17.80
CA ASP A 40 -7.86 -27.62 18.18
C ASP A 40 -8.29 -29.08 18.42
N LEU A 41 -9.58 -29.31 18.56
CA LEU A 41 -10.19 -30.62 18.76
C LEU A 41 -11.24 -30.86 17.68
N VAL A 42 -11.22 -32.05 17.10
CA VAL A 42 -12.22 -32.54 16.15
C VAL A 42 -13.45 -33.00 16.93
N ARG A 43 -14.60 -32.44 16.58
CA ARG A 43 -15.87 -32.78 17.24
C ARG A 43 -16.64 -33.84 16.47
N ILE A 44 -17.59 -34.50 17.14
CA ILE A 44 -18.46 -35.50 16.52
C ILE A 44 -19.22 -34.91 15.31
N GLY A 45 -19.69 -33.67 15.41
CA GLY A 45 -20.41 -33.00 14.32
C GLY A 45 -19.54 -32.62 13.11
N ASP A 46 -18.22 -32.56 13.28
CA ASP A 46 -17.29 -32.31 12.17
C ASP A 46 -17.16 -33.56 11.31
N ILE A 47 -17.15 -34.75 11.93
CA ILE A 47 -16.94 -36.05 11.30
C ILE A 47 -18.26 -36.72 10.85
N LEU A 48 -19.36 -36.50 11.58
CA LEU A 48 -20.66 -37.08 11.29
C LEU A 48 -21.66 -36.03 10.78
N GLU A 49 -22.42 -36.37 9.76
CA GLU A 49 -23.69 -35.70 9.46
C GLU A 49 -24.76 -36.24 10.42
N ASN A 50 -25.74 -35.41 10.80
CA ASN A 50 -26.83 -35.81 11.70
C ASN A 50 -26.39 -36.32 13.09
N ALA A 51 -25.27 -35.80 13.62
CA ALA A 51 -24.73 -36.15 14.94
C ALA A 51 -25.66 -35.87 16.15
N GLY A 52 -26.76 -35.13 15.93
CA GLY A 52 -27.76 -34.82 16.95
C GLY A 52 -27.17 -34.03 18.14
N ALA A 53 -27.70 -34.28 19.35
CA ALA A 53 -27.33 -33.56 20.57
C ALA A 53 -25.85 -33.73 20.98
N LYS A 54 -25.15 -34.74 20.45
CA LYS A 54 -23.74 -35.04 20.78
C LYS A 54 -22.73 -34.39 19.83
N ALA A 55 -23.19 -33.56 18.88
CA ALA A 55 -22.35 -32.95 17.85
C ALA A 55 -21.15 -32.15 18.38
N ASN A 56 -21.27 -31.53 19.57
CA ASN A 56 -20.22 -30.66 20.11
C ASN A 56 -19.13 -31.37 20.93
N LEU A 57 -19.24 -32.69 21.13
CA LEU A 57 -18.28 -33.43 21.94
C LEU A 57 -16.94 -33.61 21.19
N PRO A 58 -15.80 -33.33 21.82
CA PRO A 58 -14.48 -33.55 21.24
C PRO A 58 -14.11 -35.02 21.26
N VAL A 59 -13.52 -35.52 20.17
CA VAL A 59 -13.17 -36.93 20.00
C VAL A 59 -11.69 -37.13 19.68
N PHE A 60 -11.15 -36.30 18.79
CA PHE A 60 -9.76 -36.39 18.35
C PHE A 60 -9.05 -35.04 18.45
N LYS A 61 -7.71 -35.07 18.43
CA LYS A 61 -6.90 -33.87 18.27
C LYS A 61 -6.85 -33.48 16.80
N SER A 62 -7.05 -32.19 16.51
CA SER A 62 -6.98 -31.68 15.14
C SER A 62 -5.53 -31.67 14.62
N PRO A 63 -5.33 -31.77 13.30
CA PRO A 63 -4.03 -31.48 12.67
C PRO A 63 -3.54 -30.03 12.93
N GLU A 64 -2.33 -29.74 12.47
CA GLU A 64 -1.80 -28.37 12.46
C GLU A 64 -2.66 -27.45 11.56
N LEU A 65 -2.62 -26.13 11.80
CA LEU A 65 -3.39 -25.16 11.03
C LEU A 65 -2.98 -25.21 9.54
N GLY A 66 -3.96 -25.43 8.65
CA GLY A 66 -3.72 -25.60 7.22
C GLY A 66 -3.19 -26.99 6.85
N GLY A 67 -2.96 -27.85 7.84
CA GLY A 67 -2.56 -29.23 7.66
C GLY A 67 -3.74 -30.17 7.42
N ASN A 68 -3.42 -31.35 6.94
CA ASN A 68 -4.35 -32.47 6.80
C ASN A 68 -3.88 -33.65 7.66
N GLY A 69 -4.83 -34.48 8.04
CA GLY A 69 -4.57 -35.73 8.75
C GLY A 69 -5.62 -36.75 8.36
N THR A 70 -5.24 -38.03 8.34
CA THR A 70 -6.17 -39.12 8.06
C THR A 70 -6.52 -39.83 9.35
N ILE A 71 -7.81 -40.11 9.54
CA ILE A 71 -8.32 -40.89 10.66
C ILE A 71 -8.95 -42.15 10.10
N GLN A 72 -8.43 -43.31 10.50
CA GLN A 72 -8.97 -44.59 10.08
C GLN A 72 -10.35 -44.84 10.68
N VAL A 73 -11.28 -45.38 9.90
CA VAL A 73 -12.68 -45.55 10.32
C VAL A 73 -12.82 -46.43 11.55
N HIS A 74 -11.96 -47.44 11.74
CA HIS A 74 -11.97 -48.27 12.95
C HIS A 74 -11.73 -47.44 14.23
N ARG A 75 -10.85 -46.42 14.18
CA ARG A 75 -10.62 -45.51 15.31
C ARG A 75 -11.80 -44.59 15.56
N VAL A 76 -12.42 -44.09 14.48
CA VAL A 76 -13.64 -43.29 14.59
C VAL A 76 -14.75 -44.09 15.27
N MET A 77 -14.96 -45.35 14.87
CA MET A 77 -15.93 -46.25 15.52
C MET A 77 -15.64 -46.45 17.01
N GLU A 78 -14.37 -46.72 17.36
CA GLU A 78 -13.96 -46.93 18.75
C GLU A 78 -14.24 -45.70 19.62
N ALA A 79 -13.88 -44.51 19.14
CA ALA A 79 -14.08 -43.28 19.87
C ALA A 79 -15.56 -42.87 19.97
N LEU A 80 -16.36 -43.13 18.93
CA LEU A 80 -17.82 -42.89 18.95
C LEU A 80 -18.56 -43.87 19.88
N ARG A 81 -18.10 -45.13 19.98
CA ARG A 81 -18.63 -46.11 20.95
C ARG A 81 -18.44 -45.64 22.38
N ALA A 82 -17.30 -45.05 22.71
CA ALA A 82 -17.04 -44.47 24.04
C ALA A 82 -18.04 -43.35 24.39
N HIS A 83 -18.57 -42.65 23.38
CA HIS A 83 -19.60 -41.63 23.55
C HIS A 83 -21.04 -42.14 23.32
N GLY A 84 -21.23 -43.45 23.21
CA GLY A 84 -22.55 -44.10 23.11
C GLY A 84 -23.25 -43.91 21.78
N ILE A 85 -22.49 -43.82 20.67
CA ILE A 85 -23.01 -43.90 19.29
C ILE A 85 -22.65 -45.28 18.74
N LEU A 86 -23.67 -46.12 18.57
CA LEU A 86 -23.50 -47.55 18.25
C LEU A 86 -23.90 -47.91 16.81
N ILE A 87 -24.77 -47.11 16.20
CA ILE A 87 -25.31 -47.31 14.85
C ILE A 87 -24.90 -46.11 14.02
N LEU A 88 -24.10 -46.33 12.98
CA LEU A 88 -23.69 -45.32 12.03
C LEU A 88 -23.47 -45.91 10.64
N ASP A 89 -23.76 -45.12 9.62
CA ASP A 89 -23.47 -45.48 8.23
C ASP A 89 -22.06 -44.99 7.86
N THR A 90 -21.14 -45.93 7.65
CA THR A 90 -19.75 -45.64 7.29
C THR A 90 -19.54 -45.37 5.80
N ARG A 91 -20.57 -45.54 4.94
CA ARG A 91 -20.47 -45.41 3.48
C ARG A 91 -19.32 -46.21 2.84
N ASN A 92 -18.94 -47.36 3.43
CA ASN A 92 -17.76 -48.15 3.04
C ASN A 92 -16.41 -47.38 3.04
N LEU A 93 -16.32 -46.26 3.76
CA LEU A 93 -15.09 -45.50 3.91
C LEU A 93 -14.07 -46.29 4.74
N THR A 94 -12.80 -46.24 4.33
CA THR A 94 -11.68 -46.82 5.10
C THR A 94 -10.99 -45.77 5.97
N GLU A 95 -10.92 -44.54 5.47
CA GLU A 95 -10.32 -43.39 6.14
C GLU A 95 -11.16 -42.12 5.95
N VAL A 96 -11.03 -41.19 6.89
CA VAL A 96 -11.62 -39.86 6.88
C VAL A 96 -10.49 -38.84 6.80
N LEU A 97 -10.54 -37.98 5.80
CA LEU A 97 -9.61 -36.86 5.67
C LEU A 97 -10.08 -35.72 6.56
N VAL A 98 -9.26 -35.31 7.51
CA VAL A 98 -9.51 -34.16 8.37
C VAL A 98 -8.57 -33.05 7.96
N SER A 99 -9.13 -31.91 7.56
CA SER A 99 -8.37 -30.71 7.23
C SER A 99 -8.69 -29.62 8.26
N ARG A 100 -7.66 -28.89 8.73
CA ARG A 100 -7.89 -27.77 9.64
C ARG A 100 -7.87 -26.47 8.87
N ALA A 101 -9.00 -25.76 8.84
CA ALA A 101 -9.09 -24.47 8.19
C ALA A 101 -8.07 -23.49 8.80
N SER A 102 -7.38 -22.73 7.94
CA SER A 102 -6.45 -21.70 8.35
C SER A 102 -6.54 -20.47 7.44
N ARG A 103 -6.03 -19.36 7.96
CA ARG A 103 -5.69 -18.16 7.22
C ARG A 103 -4.18 -18.04 7.18
N SER A 104 -3.60 -17.83 6.00
CA SER A 104 -2.18 -17.55 5.88
C SER A 104 -1.91 -16.05 6.03
N VAL A 105 -1.05 -15.68 6.97
CA VAL A 105 -0.49 -14.33 7.09
C VAL A 105 0.82 -14.29 6.31
N THR A 106 0.88 -13.45 5.29
CA THR A 106 2.02 -13.39 4.36
C THR A 106 3.24 -12.76 5.02
N LEU A 107 4.43 -13.05 4.50
CA LEU A 107 5.67 -12.38 4.96
C LEU A 107 5.61 -10.86 4.73
N SER A 108 4.93 -10.38 3.69
CA SER A 108 4.74 -8.92 3.48
C SER A 108 3.91 -8.27 4.59
N ASP A 109 2.87 -8.94 5.07
CA ASP A 109 2.05 -8.43 6.18
C ASP A 109 2.84 -8.39 7.49
N LEU A 110 3.62 -9.44 7.75
CA LEU A 110 4.54 -9.50 8.89
C LEU A 110 5.63 -8.44 8.78
N GLY A 111 6.19 -8.24 7.59
CA GLY A 111 7.21 -7.23 7.30
C GLY A 111 6.70 -5.82 7.56
N ARG A 112 5.48 -5.50 7.13
CA ARG A 112 4.82 -4.23 7.43
C ARG A 112 4.65 -4.03 8.93
N ALA A 113 4.19 -5.03 9.67
CA ALA A 113 4.06 -4.93 11.12
C ALA A 113 5.42 -4.75 11.83
N VAL A 114 6.47 -5.43 11.37
CA VAL A 114 7.84 -5.26 11.86
C VAL A 114 8.35 -3.85 11.56
N ALA A 115 8.16 -3.34 10.35
CA ALA A 115 8.54 -1.99 9.96
C ALA A 115 7.82 -0.92 10.81
N GLU A 116 6.52 -1.08 11.04
CA GLU A 116 5.75 -0.17 11.89
C GLU A 116 6.20 -0.20 13.35
N ALA A 117 6.51 -1.38 13.89
CA ALA A 117 7.02 -1.53 15.24
C ALA A 117 8.44 -0.96 15.40
N ALA A 118 9.31 -1.21 14.43
CA ALA A 118 10.65 -0.64 14.37
C ALA A 118 10.61 0.89 14.29
N ALA A 119 9.78 1.45 13.40
CA ALA A 119 9.66 2.89 13.23
C ALA A 119 9.23 3.59 14.53
N LYS A 120 8.26 3.01 15.25
CA LYS A 120 7.83 3.52 16.57
C LYS A 120 8.92 3.41 17.63
N ARG A 121 9.69 2.31 17.64
CA ARG A 121 10.68 2.04 18.68
C ARG A 121 11.98 2.84 18.54
N TYR A 122 12.34 3.16 17.30
CA TYR A 122 13.58 3.87 16.92
C TYR A 122 13.33 5.30 16.42
N GLU A 123 12.10 5.82 16.60
CA GLU A 123 11.73 7.20 16.24
C GLU A 123 11.98 7.57 14.77
N ILE A 124 11.78 6.59 13.87
CA ILE A 124 11.93 6.80 12.43
C ILE A 124 10.66 7.46 11.89
N ALA A 125 10.83 8.47 11.03
CA ALA A 125 9.74 9.32 10.54
C ALA A 125 8.61 8.53 9.86
N ASN A 126 8.95 7.56 9.01
CA ASN A 126 7.97 6.71 8.35
C ASN A 126 8.39 5.23 8.37
N ALA A 127 7.42 4.36 8.61
CA ALA A 127 7.62 2.91 8.48
C ALA A 127 7.87 2.47 7.04
N SER A 128 7.40 3.25 6.05
CA SER A 128 7.66 2.99 4.64
C SER A 128 9.15 3.03 4.31
N ASP A 129 9.92 3.84 5.03
CA ASP A 129 11.36 4.02 4.79
C ASP A 129 12.16 2.78 5.24
N LEU A 130 11.55 1.85 5.95
CA LEU A 130 12.20 0.61 6.35
C LEU A 130 11.94 -0.51 5.34
N SER A 131 13.03 -1.07 4.82
CA SER A 131 13.00 -2.32 4.06
C SER A 131 13.27 -3.50 5.00
N VAL A 132 12.30 -4.41 5.10
CA VAL A 132 12.37 -5.63 5.91
C VAL A 132 12.57 -6.82 4.98
N THR A 133 13.65 -7.56 5.18
CA THR A 133 13.90 -8.83 4.47
C THR A 133 14.05 -9.95 5.50
N PHE A 134 13.20 -10.97 5.43
CA PHE A 134 13.25 -12.12 6.32
C PHE A 134 14.31 -13.13 5.88
N ASP A 135 14.83 -13.91 6.83
CA ASP A 135 15.71 -15.04 6.53
C ASP A 135 14.99 -16.12 5.70
N ARG A 136 15.73 -16.85 4.86
CA ARG A 136 15.17 -17.84 3.90
C ARG A 136 14.33 -18.95 4.53
N HIS A 137 14.58 -19.29 5.79
CA HIS A 137 13.85 -20.34 6.51
C HIS A 137 12.53 -19.85 7.13
N MET A 138 12.19 -18.56 6.99
CA MET A 138 10.95 -18.00 7.50
C MET A 138 9.83 -18.18 6.48
N SER A 139 8.68 -18.66 6.95
CA SER A 139 7.50 -18.91 6.13
C SER A 139 6.31 -18.09 6.59
N ALA A 140 5.29 -17.99 5.73
CA ALA A 140 4.00 -17.43 6.10
C ALA A 140 3.44 -18.14 7.35
N LEU A 141 2.76 -17.37 8.18
CA LEU A 141 2.21 -17.86 9.44
C LEU A 141 0.79 -18.36 9.23
N GLN A 142 0.48 -19.56 9.69
CA GLN A 142 -0.88 -20.10 9.64
C GLN A 142 -1.61 -19.75 10.93
N VAL A 143 -2.72 -19.03 10.80
CA VAL A 143 -3.57 -18.62 11.93
C VAL A 143 -4.98 -19.17 11.76
N GLU A 144 -5.76 -19.18 12.84
CA GLU A 144 -7.14 -19.61 12.81
C GLU A 144 -7.98 -18.70 11.88
N PRO A 145 -8.94 -19.24 11.11
CA PRO A 145 -9.69 -18.49 10.10
C PRO A 145 -10.57 -17.38 10.69
N GLY A 146 -10.94 -17.48 11.97
CA GLY A 146 -11.69 -16.44 12.68
C GLY A 146 -10.84 -15.25 13.13
N VAL A 147 -9.52 -15.28 12.95
CA VAL A 147 -8.62 -14.20 13.36
C VAL A 147 -8.51 -13.18 12.24
N ALA A 148 -9.21 -12.05 12.40
CA ALA A 148 -9.21 -10.94 11.45
C ALA A 148 -8.10 -9.91 11.72
N ASP A 149 -7.64 -9.80 12.97
CA ASP A 149 -6.72 -8.77 13.44
C ASP A 149 -5.38 -8.75 12.69
N ALA A 150 -4.69 -7.61 12.73
CA ALA A 150 -3.35 -7.47 12.17
C ALA A 150 -2.29 -8.13 13.08
N PRO A 151 -1.18 -8.65 12.51
CA PRO A 151 -0.07 -9.13 13.32
C PRO A 151 0.50 -8.01 14.17
N ARG A 152 0.80 -8.33 15.42
CA ARG A 152 1.35 -7.38 16.38
C ARG A 152 2.76 -7.82 16.79
N VAL A 153 3.64 -6.85 16.95
CA VAL A 153 5.00 -7.10 17.41
C VAL A 153 5.04 -6.89 18.91
N VAL A 154 5.36 -7.95 19.66
CA VAL A 154 5.46 -7.92 21.13
C VAL A 154 6.77 -7.25 21.54
N SER A 155 7.86 -7.63 20.86
CA SER A 155 9.19 -7.08 21.10
C SER A 155 10.00 -7.12 19.82
N ILE A 156 10.88 -6.14 19.67
CA ILE A 156 11.81 -6.04 18.55
C ILE A 156 13.17 -5.59 19.06
N ALA A 157 14.21 -6.29 18.63
CA ALA A 157 15.60 -5.93 18.84
C ALA A 157 16.29 -5.82 17.48
N VAL A 158 16.92 -4.68 17.20
CA VAL A 158 17.68 -4.44 15.98
C VAL A 158 19.14 -4.18 16.34
N ASP A 159 20.03 -4.92 15.71
CA ASP A 159 21.47 -4.69 15.73
C ASP A 159 21.85 -3.80 14.52
N GLN A 160 22.26 -2.58 14.81
CA GLN A 160 22.62 -1.57 13.80
C GLN A 160 23.94 -1.87 13.10
N ARG A 161 24.79 -2.76 13.65
CA ARG A 161 26.11 -3.04 13.05
C ARG A 161 26.01 -3.90 11.80
N ASN A 162 25.08 -4.84 11.80
CA ASN A 162 24.85 -5.81 10.72
C ASN A 162 23.45 -5.68 10.12
N ASN A 163 22.67 -4.68 10.55
CA ASN A 163 21.29 -4.45 10.16
C ASN A 163 20.38 -5.66 10.40
N ARG A 164 20.67 -6.52 11.38
CA ARG A 164 19.80 -7.64 11.72
C ARG A 164 18.73 -7.24 12.73
N PHE A 165 17.55 -7.82 12.57
CA PHE A 165 16.50 -7.73 13.58
C PHE A 165 16.09 -9.12 14.07
N GLU A 166 15.65 -9.16 15.33
CA GLU A 166 14.90 -10.23 15.93
C GLU A 166 13.59 -9.63 16.45
N ALA A 167 12.46 -10.13 15.93
CA ALA A 167 11.13 -9.69 16.30
C ALA A 167 10.30 -10.87 16.80
N VAL A 168 9.62 -10.68 17.92
CA VAL A 168 8.63 -11.63 18.44
C VAL A 168 7.26 -11.14 18.01
N ILE A 169 6.58 -11.91 17.17
CA ILE A 169 5.28 -11.56 16.60
C ILE A 169 4.19 -12.40 17.25
N ASP A 170 3.14 -11.74 17.71
CA ASP A 170 1.89 -12.34 18.14
C ASP A 170 0.74 -11.96 17.19
N MET A 171 -0.36 -12.71 17.29
CA MET A 171 -1.58 -12.43 16.56
C MET A 171 -2.71 -12.29 17.59
N PRO A 172 -3.24 -11.06 17.79
CA PRO A 172 -4.43 -10.88 18.61
C PRO A 172 -5.55 -11.79 18.11
N GLY A 173 -6.21 -12.51 19.02
CA GLY A 173 -7.28 -13.47 18.68
C GLY A 173 -6.82 -14.90 18.39
N SER A 174 -5.54 -15.13 18.06
CA SER A 174 -5.01 -16.49 17.91
C SER A 174 -4.72 -17.12 19.26
N ILE A 175 -5.30 -18.29 19.54
CA ILE A 175 -5.02 -19.05 20.76
C ILE A 175 -3.67 -19.76 20.62
N THR A 176 -3.36 -20.22 19.41
CA THR A 176 -2.13 -20.94 19.10
C THR A 176 -0.90 -20.05 19.30
N LEU A 177 -0.91 -18.83 18.75
CA LEU A 177 0.23 -17.91 18.84
C LEU A 177 0.39 -17.21 20.19
N ARG A 178 -0.69 -17.10 20.99
CA ARG A 178 -0.56 -16.66 22.39
C ARG A 178 0.22 -17.64 23.26
N ARG A 179 0.16 -18.94 22.95
CA ARG A 179 0.86 -19.98 23.71
C ARG A 179 2.30 -20.19 23.24
N ALA A 180 2.53 -20.03 21.94
CA ALA A 180 3.83 -20.18 21.32
C ALA A 180 4.08 -18.98 20.37
N PRO A 181 4.61 -17.85 20.88
CA PRO A 181 4.95 -16.73 20.02
C PRO A 181 6.07 -17.11 19.08
N VAL A 182 5.99 -16.68 17.83
CA VAL A 182 6.96 -17.02 16.79
C VAL A 182 7.99 -15.91 16.67
N ARG A 183 9.26 -16.32 16.62
CA ARG A 183 10.39 -15.42 16.42
C ARG A 183 10.70 -15.33 14.95
N PHE A 184 10.78 -14.10 14.45
CA PHE A 184 11.20 -13.79 13.11
C PHE A 184 12.54 -13.07 13.13
N THR A 185 13.44 -13.53 12.28
CA THR A 185 14.75 -12.93 12.11
C THR A 185 14.94 -12.53 10.65
N GLY A 186 15.74 -11.49 10.45
CA GLY A 186 16.04 -10.98 9.12
C GLY A 186 16.91 -9.74 9.17
N THR A 187 16.94 -9.01 8.06
CA THR A 187 17.62 -7.72 7.94
C THR A 187 16.61 -6.57 7.83
N LEU A 188 16.89 -5.50 8.55
CA LEU A 188 16.14 -4.25 8.56
C LEU A 188 17.06 -3.14 8.08
N VAL A 189 16.78 -2.58 6.91
CA VAL A 189 17.59 -1.50 6.33
C VAL A 189 16.71 -0.27 6.18
N GLU A 190 17.16 0.86 6.73
CA GLU A 190 16.56 2.15 6.43
C GLU A 190 16.91 2.52 4.98
N THR A 191 15.88 2.82 4.21
CA THR A 191 15.93 3.20 2.81
C THR A 191 15.32 4.58 2.65
N ALA A 192 15.84 5.36 1.71
CA ALA A 192 15.24 6.61 1.33
C ALA A 192 14.95 6.60 -0.16
N GLU A 193 13.82 7.19 -0.52
CA GLU A 193 13.48 7.44 -1.90
C GLU A 193 14.41 8.51 -2.46
N VAL A 194 15.02 8.18 -3.60
CA VAL A 194 15.88 9.08 -4.34
C VAL A 194 15.44 9.13 -5.78
N VAL A 195 15.58 10.32 -6.35
CA VAL A 195 15.29 10.55 -7.75
C VAL A 195 16.55 10.27 -8.56
N THR A 196 16.46 9.31 -9.48
CA THR A 196 17.52 8.94 -10.43
C THR A 196 17.09 9.19 -11.87
N LEU A 197 18.05 9.24 -12.80
CA LEU A 197 17.78 9.47 -14.22
C LEU A 197 17.62 8.16 -15.00
N ALA A 198 16.55 8.06 -15.79
CA ALA A 198 16.30 6.97 -16.73
C ALA A 198 17.23 7.00 -17.95
N ARG A 199 17.75 8.18 -18.30
CA ARG A 199 18.56 8.42 -19.51
C ARG A 199 19.64 9.48 -19.25
N PRO A 200 20.70 9.55 -20.08
CA PRO A 200 21.64 10.65 -19.98
C PRO A 200 20.96 11.96 -20.39
N ILE A 201 21.27 13.04 -19.69
CA ILE A 201 20.74 14.39 -19.94
C ILE A 201 21.93 15.35 -20.12
N GLN A 202 21.88 16.15 -21.18
CA GLN A 202 22.93 17.12 -21.47
C GLN A 202 22.76 18.40 -20.66
N ARG A 203 23.85 19.16 -20.52
CA ARG A 203 23.80 20.49 -19.89
C ARG A 203 22.79 21.38 -20.62
N GLY A 204 21.91 22.04 -19.87
CA GLY A 204 20.89 22.94 -20.41
C GLY A 204 19.59 22.25 -20.83
N GLU A 205 19.57 20.93 -20.88
CA GLU A 205 18.39 20.17 -21.31
C GLU A 205 17.35 20.10 -20.17
N PRO A 206 16.06 20.36 -20.46
CA PRO A 206 14.99 20.26 -19.48
C PRO A 206 14.68 18.80 -19.12
N ILE A 207 14.51 18.53 -17.83
CA ILE A 207 14.19 17.21 -17.29
C ILE A 207 12.68 17.03 -17.27
N ARG A 208 12.21 15.97 -17.94
CA ARG A 208 10.79 15.58 -17.98
C ARG A 208 10.50 14.50 -16.96
N GLU A 209 9.22 14.32 -16.64
CA GLU A 209 8.76 13.25 -15.75
C GLU A 209 9.14 11.85 -16.28
N SER A 210 9.13 11.64 -17.59
CA SER A 210 9.56 10.40 -18.23
C SER A 210 11.06 10.08 -18.08
N ASP A 211 11.87 11.09 -17.76
CA ASP A 211 13.32 10.96 -17.66
C ASP A 211 13.77 10.59 -16.25
N ILE A 212 12.82 10.53 -15.32
CA ILE A 212 13.02 10.36 -13.90
C ILE A 212 12.52 8.98 -13.47
N VAL A 213 13.28 8.34 -12.58
CA VAL A 213 12.85 7.13 -11.87
C VAL A 213 13.03 7.37 -10.38
N VAL A 214 12.02 7.00 -9.58
CA VAL A 214 12.15 6.99 -8.12
C VAL A 214 12.65 5.60 -7.72
N GLU A 215 13.81 5.57 -7.09
CA GLU A 215 14.46 4.36 -6.60
C GLU A 215 14.61 4.42 -5.08
N ARG A 216 14.53 3.27 -4.41
CA ARG A 216 14.73 3.19 -2.95
C ARG A 216 16.13 2.67 -2.70
N LEU A 217 17.00 3.53 -2.17
CA LEU A 217 18.37 3.16 -1.82
C LEU A 217 18.54 3.10 -0.31
N PRO A 218 19.43 2.24 0.22
CA PRO A 218 19.82 2.29 1.62
C PRO A 218 20.25 3.69 2.02
N ARG A 219 19.78 4.18 3.16
CA ARG A 219 20.04 5.54 3.66
C ARG A 219 21.54 5.84 3.76
N ALA A 220 22.36 4.82 4.03
CA ALA A 220 23.82 4.90 4.07
C ALA A 220 24.46 5.20 2.70
N ASP A 221 23.84 4.76 1.60
CA ASP A 221 24.31 4.97 0.23
C ASP A 221 23.74 6.24 -0.40
N VAL A 222 22.70 6.82 0.21
CA VAL A 222 22.10 8.07 -0.24
C VAL A 222 23.07 9.22 -0.03
N VAL A 223 23.44 9.89 -1.13
CA VAL A 223 24.33 11.03 -1.04
C VAL A 223 23.65 12.21 -0.35
N SER A 224 24.42 12.97 0.42
CA SER A 224 23.96 14.23 1.03
C SER A 224 23.33 15.14 -0.05
N GLU A 225 22.18 15.73 0.28
CA GLU A 225 21.36 16.58 -0.60
C GLU A 225 20.72 15.90 -1.81
N ALA A 226 20.60 14.56 -1.80
CA ALA A 226 19.78 13.86 -2.78
C ALA A 226 18.32 14.33 -2.72
N ILE A 227 17.74 14.56 -3.89
CA ILE A 227 16.33 14.95 -4.01
C ILE A 227 15.48 13.70 -3.87
N SER A 228 14.50 13.73 -2.96
CA SER A 228 13.57 12.62 -2.73
C SER A 228 12.25 12.75 -3.50
N LYS A 229 11.80 13.97 -3.80
CA LYS A 229 10.53 14.20 -4.49
C LYS A 229 10.75 14.58 -5.96
N PRO A 230 10.11 13.88 -6.92
CA PRO A 230 10.28 14.17 -8.35
C PRO A 230 9.75 15.57 -8.72
N GLU A 231 8.79 16.10 -7.98
CA GLU A 231 8.20 17.43 -8.16
C GLU A 231 9.22 18.57 -8.17
N PHE A 232 10.34 18.43 -7.44
CA PHE A 232 11.40 19.43 -7.41
C PHE A 232 12.36 19.34 -8.60
N VAL A 233 12.29 18.26 -9.39
CA VAL A 233 13.15 17.98 -10.53
C VAL A 233 12.43 18.26 -11.85
N VAL A 234 11.13 17.95 -11.92
CA VAL A 234 10.33 18.17 -13.12
C VAL A 234 10.34 19.67 -13.48
N ASN A 235 10.49 19.97 -14.77
CA ASN A 235 10.64 21.33 -15.31
C ASN A 235 11.93 22.07 -14.92
N MET A 236 12.88 21.43 -14.24
CA MET A 236 14.24 21.95 -14.10
C MET A 236 15.07 21.55 -15.32
N ALA A 237 16.24 22.18 -15.49
CA ALA A 237 17.24 21.78 -16.47
C ALA A 237 18.54 21.33 -15.78
N ALA A 238 19.29 20.45 -16.46
CA ALA A 238 20.56 19.97 -15.93
C ALA A 238 21.65 21.06 -16.02
N ARG A 239 22.31 21.37 -14.89
CA ARG A 239 23.43 22.34 -14.85
C ARG A 239 24.71 21.79 -15.51
N ARG A 240 24.87 20.47 -15.54
CA ARG A 240 25.97 19.72 -16.17
C ARG A 240 25.44 18.48 -16.88
N ALA A 241 26.30 17.80 -17.64
CA ALA A 241 25.92 16.50 -18.19
C ALA A 241 25.73 15.47 -17.07
N LEU A 242 24.59 14.78 -17.08
CA LEU A 242 24.21 13.79 -16.08
C LEU A 242 24.07 12.41 -16.74
N ARG A 243 24.41 11.36 -16.00
CA ARG A 243 24.40 9.97 -16.50
C ARG A 243 23.13 9.23 -16.05
N THR A 244 22.78 8.19 -16.80
CA THR A 244 21.73 7.24 -16.38
C THR A 244 22.06 6.62 -15.02
N GLY A 245 21.04 6.44 -14.18
CA GLY A 245 21.16 5.87 -12.83
C GLY A 245 21.80 6.81 -11.80
N GLN A 246 22.20 8.02 -12.20
CA GLN A 246 22.79 8.98 -11.26
C GLN A 246 21.71 9.57 -10.36
N THR A 247 21.96 9.56 -9.04
CA THR A 247 21.13 10.26 -8.06
C THR A 247 21.22 11.78 -8.24
N LEU A 248 20.07 12.43 -8.33
CA LEU A 248 19.96 13.88 -8.53
C LEU A 248 20.09 14.65 -7.22
N ARG A 249 20.82 15.76 -7.28
CA ARG A 249 20.99 16.71 -6.16
C ARG A 249 20.53 18.09 -6.58
N ALA A 250 20.18 18.93 -5.62
CA ALA A 250 19.80 20.32 -5.88
C ALA A 250 20.90 21.10 -6.63
N ALA A 251 22.18 20.81 -6.34
CA ALA A 251 23.32 21.44 -7.00
C ALA A 251 23.47 21.11 -8.49
N ASP A 252 22.89 19.99 -8.95
CA ASP A 252 22.92 19.52 -10.34
C ASP A 252 21.83 20.16 -11.21
N LEU A 253 20.86 20.84 -10.59
CA LEU A 253 19.73 21.43 -11.25
C LEU A 253 19.91 22.95 -11.40
N MET A 254 19.30 23.49 -12.45
CA MET A 254 19.13 24.91 -12.66
C MET A 254 17.76 25.17 -13.28
N LYS A 255 17.30 26.42 -13.22
CA LYS A 255 16.08 26.80 -13.94
C LYS A 255 16.28 26.60 -15.44
N PRO A 256 15.28 26.10 -16.18
CA PRO A 256 15.38 25.91 -17.61
C PRO A 256 15.56 27.26 -18.30
N GLN A 257 16.47 27.29 -19.25
CA GLN A 257 16.68 28.47 -20.07
C GLN A 257 15.52 28.54 -21.08
N ILE A 258 14.68 29.57 -20.95
CA ILE A 258 13.50 29.75 -21.81
C ILE A 258 13.72 30.77 -22.93
N VAL A 259 14.80 31.57 -22.85
CA VAL A 259 15.21 32.50 -23.89
C VAL A 259 16.69 32.29 -24.21
N SER A 260 17.00 32.16 -25.50
CA SER A 260 18.38 32.04 -25.99
C SER A 260 18.94 33.38 -26.47
N ARG A 261 20.27 33.45 -26.55
CA ARG A 261 20.92 34.58 -27.21
C ARG A 261 20.47 34.61 -28.68
N ASP A 262 20.26 35.81 -29.18
CA ASP A 262 19.80 36.12 -30.54
C ASP A 262 18.35 35.74 -30.84
N ASP A 263 17.60 35.28 -29.84
CA ASP A 263 16.22 34.84 -29.98
C ASP A 263 15.26 36.03 -30.17
N ALA A 264 14.19 35.82 -30.93
CA ALA A 264 13.20 36.86 -31.20
C ALA A 264 12.23 36.95 -30.03
N VAL A 265 12.29 38.04 -29.27
CA VAL A 265 11.48 38.22 -28.06
C VAL A 265 10.49 39.37 -28.21
N THR A 266 9.37 39.27 -27.50
CA THR A 266 8.37 40.32 -27.40
C THR A 266 8.61 41.11 -26.13
N ILE A 267 8.97 42.38 -26.28
CA ILE A 267 9.16 43.32 -25.19
C ILE A 267 7.79 43.90 -24.82
N VAL A 268 7.34 43.60 -23.61
CA VAL A 268 6.13 44.17 -23.01
C VAL A 268 6.54 45.27 -22.04
N PHE A 269 6.24 46.51 -22.39
CA PHE A 269 6.42 47.66 -21.52
C PHE A 269 5.09 47.93 -20.82
N LYS A 270 5.04 47.78 -19.49
CA LYS A 270 3.82 47.93 -18.71
C LYS A 270 3.95 49.11 -17.74
N THR A 271 3.12 50.13 -17.92
CA THR A 271 2.94 51.24 -16.97
C THR A 271 1.54 51.20 -16.35
N ARG A 272 1.24 52.12 -15.41
CA ARG A 272 -0.08 52.19 -14.76
C ARG A 272 -1.25 52.44 -15.72
N ALA A 273 -1.01 53.04 -16.88
CA ALA A 273 -2.06 53.43 -17.83
C ALA A 273 -1.93 52.80 -19.22
N VAL A 274 -0.76 52.25 -19.59
CA VAL A 274 -0.50 51.79 -20.97
C VAL A 274 0.31 50.49 -20.96
N THR A 275 -0.05 49.56 -21.84
CA THR A 275 0.77 48.38 -22.18
C THR A 275 1.22 48.47 -23.63
N LEU A 276 2.52 48.61 -23.86
CA LEU A 276 3.12 48.66 -25.20
C LEU A 276 3.83 47.33 -25.48
N THR A 277 3.65 46.80 -26.69
CA THR A 277 4.25 45.53 -27.11
C THR A 277 5.12 45.76 -28.34
N LEU A 278 6.39 45.39 -28.28
CA LEU A 278 7.38 45.60 -29.34
C LEU A 278 8.14 44.28 -29.61
N ARG A 279 8.61 44.08 -30.84
CA ARG A 279 9.55 42.99 -31.11
C ARG A 279 10.98 43.44 -30.80
N GLY A 280 11.74 42.55 -30.19
CA GLY A 280 13.13 42.73 -29.83
C GLY A 280 13.94 41.48 -30.13
N LYS A 281 15.26 41.61 -29.99
CA LYS A 281 16.20 40.50 -30.13
C LYS A 281 16.98 40.34 -28.82
N ALA A 282 16.95 39.15 -28.23
CA ALA A 282 17.65 38.86 -26.99
C ALA A 282 19.17 38.92 -27.20
N MET A 283 19.89 39.67 -26.37
CA MET A 283 21.36 39.74 -26.40
C MET A 283 22.01 38.75 -25.42
N GLY A 284 21.22 38.17 -24.53
CA GLY A 284 21.65 37.20 -23.53
C GLY A 284 20.70 36.01 -23.44
N SER A 285 21.17 34.96 -22.79
CA SER A 285 20.40 33.79 -22.42
C SER A 285 19.92 33.91 -20.97
N GLY A 286 18.75 33.37 -20.65
CA GLY A 286 18.27 33.37 -19.28
C GLY A 286 17.03 32.51 -19.05
N ALA A 287 16.76 32.26 -17.79
CA ALA A 287 15.56 31.59 -17.30
C ALA A 287 14.47 32.59 -16.90
N GLU A 288 13.28 32.08 -16.60
CA GLU A 288 12.17 32.90 -16.10
C GLU A 288 12.54 33.64 -14.80
N GLY A 289 12.28 34.95 -14.79
CA GLY A 289 12.60 35.86 -13.70
C GLY A 289 14.02 36.45 -13.76
N GLU A 290 14.87 36.02 -14.69
CA GLU A 290 16.20 36.62 -14.88
C GLU A 290 16.12 37.87 -15.78
N THR A 291 16.99 38.85 -15.51
CA THR A 291 17.11 40.07 -16.32
C THR A 291 18.11 39.86 -17.44
N ILE A 292 17.66 40.08 -18.68
CA ILE A 292 18.50 40.01 -19.88
C ILE A 292 18.50 41.35 -20.62
N THR A 293 19.55 41.59 -21.41
CA THR A 293 19.60 42.73 -22.32
C THR A 293 18.92 42.36 -23.64
N VAL A 294 18.10 43.27 -24.17
CA VAL A 294 17.35 43.06 -25.41
C VAL A 294 17.56 44.27 -26.34
N LEU A 295 17.84 43.99 -27.61
CA LEU A 295 17.99 45.00 -28.65
C LEU A 295 16.65 45.27 -29.33
N ASN A 296 16.23 46.54 -29.37
CA ASN A 296 15.11 46.95 -30.21
C ASN A 296 15.62 47.18 -31.65
N PRO A 297 15.17 46.42 -32.66
CA PRO A 297 15.63 46.57 -34.04
C PRO A 297 15.22 47.90 -34.69
N GLN A 298 14.12 48.52 -34.25
CA GLN A 298 13.66 49.80 -34.83
C GLN A 298 14.48 50.99 -34.32
N SER A 299 14.78 51.05 -33.02
CA SER A 299 15.50 52.17 -32.41
C SER A 299 16.99 51.92 -32.23
N LYS A 300 17.46 50.69 -32.47
CA LYS A 300 18.83 50.22 -32.18
C LYS A 300 19.26 50.39 -30.72
N ARG A 301 18.32 50.66 -29.80
CA ARG A 301 18.60 50.82 -28.37
C ARG A 301 18.57 49.46 -27.66
N GLN A 302 19.44 49.31 -26.68
CA GLN A 302 19.47 48.17 -25.77
C GLN A 302 18.67 48.51 -24.51
N VAL A 303 17.85 47.57 -24.05
CA VAL A 303 16.99 47.72 -22.87
C VAL A 303 17.15 46.49 -21.99
N GLN A 304 17.24 46.68 -20.67
CA GLN A 304 17.20 45.58 -19.71
C GLN A 304 15.74 45.19 -19.46
N ALA A 305 15.43 43.91 -19.61
CA ALA A 305 14.09 43.37 -19.44
C ALA A 305 14.16 42.06 -18.66
N THR A 306 13.16 41.81 -17.83
CA THR A 306 13.04 40.56 -17.07
C THR A 306 12.22 39.55 -17.86
N ILE A 307 12.71 38.32 -18.00
CA ILE A 307 12.01 37.27 -18.74
C ILE A 307 10.78 36.84 -17.94
N THR A 308 9.60 36.91 -18.54
CA THR A 308 8.32 36.57 -17.89
C THR A 308 7.62 35.36 -18.48
N ALA A 309 7.88 35.04 -19.75
CA ALA A 309 7.39 33.82 -20.39
C ALA A 309 8.31 33.45 -21.58
N PRO A 310 8.17 32.25 -22.18
CA PRO A 310 8.92 31.89 -23.37
C PRO A 310 8.75 32.93 -24.48
N GLY A 311 9.85 33.55 -24.90
CA GLY A 311 9.83 34.62 -25.91
C GLY A 311 9.19 35.95 -25.46
N VAL A 312 8.90 36.15 -24.17
CA VAL A 312 8.30 37.38 -23.64
C VAL A 312 9.15 37.95 -22.51
N VAL A 313 9.44 39.24 -22.59
CA VAL A 313 10.24 39.98 -21.62
C VAL A 313 9.50 41.24 -21.19
N THR A 314 9.49 41.54 -19.91
CA THR A 314 8.82 42.70 -19.35
C THR A 314 9.83 43.74 -18.90
N VAL A 315 9.58 45.00 -19.26
CA VAL A 315 10.34 46.14 -18.76
C VAL A 315 9.45 46.90 -17.79
N THR A 316 9.79 46.86 -16.50
CA THR A 316 9.29 47.77 -15.47
C THR A 316 10.31 48.89 -15.34
N GLU A 317 9.89 50.15 -15.49
CA GLU A 317 10.75 51.33 -15.42
C GLU A 317 11.92 51.19 -14.43
N ALA A 318 13.14 51.02 -14.95
CA ALA A 318 14.34 51.46 -14.25
C ALA A 318 14.39 52.99 -14.39
N GLY A 319 14.71 53.68 -13.30
CA GLY A 319 14.58 55.13 -13.11
C GLY A 319 15.20 56.04 -14.19
N PRO A 320 15.01 57.37 -14.06
CA PRO A 320 15.15 58.33 -15.14
C PRO A 320 16.49 58.21 -15.86
N VAL A 321 16.42 58.04 -17.18
CA VAL A 321 17.57 58.09 -18.07
C VAL A 321 18.18 59.48 -17.97
N THR A 322 19.34 59.60 -17.33
CA THR A 322 20.15 60.83 -17.37
C THR A 322 20.53 61.09 -18.83
N THR A 323 19.88 62.09 -19.43
CA THR A 323 20.29 62.66 -20.71
C THR A 323 21.68 63.26 -20.55
N ALA A 324 22.63 62.73 -21.30
CA ALA A 324 23.97 63.28 -21.43
C ALA A 324 23.89 64.73 -21.93
N SER A 325 24.57 65.61 -21.20
CA SER A 325 24.76 67.02 -21.50
C SER A 325 25.45 67.21 -22.84
N VAL A 326 24.80 67.96 -23.73
CA VAL A 326 25.43 68.56 -24.91
C VAL A 326 26.35 69.66 -24.41
N ASN A 327 27.64 69.50 -24.67
CA ASN A 327 28.69 70.45 -24.34
C ASN A 327 28.74 71.51 -25.45
N GLU A 328 28.22 72.70 -25.21
CA GLU A 328 28.44 73.87 -26.06
C GLU A 328 29.82 74.46 -25.71
N SER A 329 30.76 74.35 -26.65
CA SER A 329 32.03 75.09 -26.61
C SER A 329 31.91 76.37 -27.43
N ARG A 330 32.13 77.49 -26.76
CA ARG A 330 32.30 78.85 -27.28
C ARG A 330 33.68 79.03 -27.92
#